data_AF-A0A922IQT6-F1
#
_entry.id   AF-A0A922IQT6-F1
#
_cell.length_a   1.000
_cell.length_b   1.000
_cell.length_c   1.000
_cell.angle_alpha   90.00
_cell.angle_beta   90.00
_cell.angle_gamma   90.00
#
_symmetry.space_group_name_H-M   'P 1'
#
loop_
_entity.id
_entity.type
_entity.pdbx_description
1 polymer ?
#
loop_
_entity_poly.entity_id
_entity_poly.type
_entity_poly.pdbx_seq_one_letter_code
_entity_poly.pdbx_strand_id
1 'polypeptide(L)'
;MSHMLRYLTPEEASHHPILFSEPSWNTKSKREKIAEILFEKFKVPAFYIAKNAALTCFANGRHTGLVLDCGAIHTSAVPVYDGLVLTQEVIRSPLAGDFIVQQAQRLIMDELKIEVVPYYRVASKEPVNEREPAKWKERTNLPPVSTSYENYMLKCQIQDFVASVLQVSEDRYDQSQTDTFPMVGYEFPNGFNFELGHERFQIPEALFDPSILLEAGGSSMLSMSHIVASSISMCDIDIRPSLYSNIIVVGGNSLITGFTDRLQRDLNIKTPPSMRLKVNFPSTTAERRYSSWIGGSILGSLGTFQQMWISSQEYNELGKGCVDKKCA
;
A
#
# COMPACT_ATOMS: atom_id res chain seq x y z
N MET A 1 -4.95 -4.92 -18.19
CA MET A 1 -3.82 -5.01 -19.14
C MET A 1 -4.19 -4.58 -20.56
N SER A 2 -5.14 -5.21 -21.27
CA SER A 2 -5.49 -4.80 -22.66
C SER A 2 -5.90 -3.33 -22.80
N HIS A 3 -6.78 -2.84 -21.91
CA HIS A 3 -7.17 -1.42 -21.89
C HIS A 3 -5.99 -0.49 -21.59
N MET A 4 -5.14 -0.88 -20.64
CA MET A 4 -3.94 -0.13 -20.24
C MET A 4 -2.92 -0.03 -21.38
N LEU A 5 -2.64 -1.13 -22.08
CA LEU A 5 -1.70 -1.12 -23.21
C LEU A 5 -2.26 -0.28 -24.36
N ARG A 6 -3.52 -0.44 -24.73
CA ARG A 6 -4.13 0.39 -25.78
C ARG A 6 -4.17 1.88 -25.45
N TYR A 7 -4.22 2.25 -24.17
CA TYR A 7 -4.35 3.64 -23.74
C TYR A 7 -3.01 4.30 -23.39
N LEU A 8 -2.07 3.57 -22.78
CA LEU A 8 -0.78 4.09 -22.31
C LEU A 8 0.37 3.85 -23.28
N THR A 9 0.27 2.87 -24.18
CA THR A 9 1.17 2.70 -25.32
C THR A 9 0.36 2.96 -26.59
N PRO A 10 0.26 4.23 -27.05
CA PRO A 10 -0.48 4.55 -28.28
C PRO A 10 0.13 3.90 -29.53
N GLU A 11 1.39 3.45 -29.47
CA GLU A 11 2.04 2.58 -30.45
C GLU A 11 1.78 1.09 -30.16
N GLU A 12 1.90 0.24 -31.19
CA GLU A 12 1.68 -1.20 -31.05
C GLU A 12 2.58 -1.78 -29.93
N ALA A 13 1.98 -2.50 -28.98
CA ALA A 13 2.67 -3.15 -27.86
C ALA A 13 3.79 -4.12 -28.31
N SER A 14 3.81 -4.50 -29.59
CA SER A 14 4.87 -5.27 -30.26
C SER A 14 6.21 -4.55 -30.35
N HIS A 15 6.26 -3.23 -30.16
CA HIS A 15 7.50 -2.46 -30.27
C HIS A 15 8.16 -2.14 -28.92
N HIS A 16 7.46 -2.36 -27.81
CA HIS A 16 7.89 -1.88 -26.50
C HIS A 16 8.12 -3.02 -25.51
N PRO A 17 9.35 -3.16 -24.98
CA PRO A 17 9.64 -4.06 -23.86
C PRO A 17 8.80 -3.70 -22.63
N ILE A 18 8.39 -4.71 -21.85
CA ILE A 18 7.59 -4.50 -20.64
C ILE A 18 8.36 -4.94 -19.39
N LEU A 19 8.53 -4.02 -18.45
CA LEU A 19 8.89 -4.32 -17.07
C LEU A 19 7.62 -4.47 -16.24
N PHE A 20 7.51 -5.60 -15.54
CA PHE A 20 6.38 -5.89 -14.65
C PHE A 20 6.86 -5.98 -13.21
N SER A 21 6.20 -5.27 -12.31
CA SER A 21 6.49 -5.32 -10.87
C SER A 21 5.64 -6.39 -10.19
N GLU A 22 6.20 -7.16 -9.25
CA GLU A 22 5.47 -8.20 -8.53
C GLU A 22 5.74 -8.22 -7.01
N PRO A 23 4.84 -8.79 -6.20
CA PRO A 23 5.14 -9.06 -4.80
C PRO A 23 6.19 -10.16 -4.63
N SER A 24 6.96 -10.10 -3.53
CA SER A 24 8.07 -11.03 -3.23
C SER A 24 7.65 -12.50 -3.05
N TRP A 25 6.35 -12.78 -2.88
CA TRP A 25 5.76 -14.10 -2.69
C TRP A 25 4.93 -14.55 -3.89
N ASN A 26 5.15 -13.96 -5.07
CA ASN A 26 4.49 -14.44 -6.27
C ASN A 26 4.93 -15.87 -6.61
N THR A 27 4.05 -16.65 -7.24
CA THR A 27 4.34 -18.04 -7.56
C THR A 27 4.87 -18.18 -8.98
N LYS A 28 5.73 -19.17 -9.20
CA LYS A 28 6.19 -19.60 -10.53
C LYS A 28 5.06 -19.67 -11.56
N SER A 29 3.97 -20.37 -11.22
CA SER A 29 2.83 -20.53 -12.14
C SER A 29 2.20 -19.19 -12.54
N LYS A 30 2.13 -18.20 -11.64
CA LYS A 30 1.62 -16.87 -11.96
C LYS A 30 2.59 -16.09 -12.85
N ARG A 31 3.91 -16.18 -12.59
CA ARG A 31 4.94 -15.56 -13.43
C ARG A 31 4.94 -16.12 -14.85
N GLU A 32 4.88 -17.44 -14.98
CA GLU A 32 4.75 -18.14 -16.26
C GLU A 32 3.49 -17.67 -17.02
N LYS A 33 2.36 -17.52 -16.32
CA LYS A 33 1.12 -17.05 -16.94
C LYS A 33 1.19 -15.60 -17.41
N ILE A 34 1.89 -14.73 -16.67
CA ILE A 34 2.15 -13.36 -17.12
C ILE A 34 2.97 -13.36 -18.40
N ALA A 35 4.05 -14.15 -18.47
CA ALA A 35 4.87 -14.27 -19.67
C ALA A 35 4.10 -14.82 -20.87
N GLU A 36 3.29 -15.86 -20.66
CA GLU A 36 2.39 -16.42 -21.68
C GLU A 36 1.47 -15.32 -22.25
N ILE A 37 0.81 -14.55 -21.37
CA ILE A 37 -0.08 -13.46 -21.80
C ILE A 37 0.71 -12.39 -22.58
N LEU A 38 1.88 -12.00 -22.12
CA LEU A 38 2.66 -10.93 -22.75
C LEU A 38 3.24 -11.33 -24.10
N PHE A 39 3.90 -12.49 -24.19
CA PHE A 39 4.52 -12.95 -25.44
C PHE A 39 3.50 -13.53 -26.42
N GLU A 40 2.51 -14.30 -25.96
CA GLU A 40 1.63 -15.03 -26.88
C GLU A 40 0.43 -14.20 -27.32
N LYS A 41 -0.16 -13.42 -26.40
CA LYS A 41 -1.34 -12.60 -26.70
C LYS A 41 -0.98 -11.17 -27.09
N PHE A 42 -0.04 -10.53 -26.39
CA PHE A 42 0.34 -9.13 -26.68
C PHE A 42 1.55 -9.00 -27.60
N LYS A 43 2.24 -10.10 -27.91
CA LYS A 43 3.39 -10.15 -28.82
C LYS A 43 4.49 -9.15 -28.47
N VAL A 44 4.75 -8.95 -27.17
CA VAL A 44 5.79 -8.01 -26.72
C VAL A 44 7.18 -8.51 -27.15
N PRO A 45 8.12 -7.61 -27.49
CA PRO A 45 9.43 -8.01 -27.99
C PRO A 45 10.34 -8.53 -26.88
N ALA A 46 10.21 -7.96 -25.68
CA ALA A 46 10.98 -8.36 -24.49
C ALA A 46 10.18 -8.10 -23.21
N PHE A 47 10.56 -8.79 -22.14
CA PHE A 47 9.88 -8.75 -20.86
C PHE A 47 10.84 -8.97 -19.69
N TYR A 48 10.56 -8.34 -18.55
CA TYR A 48 11.23 -8.64 -17.29
C TYR A 48 10.28 -8.49 -16.10
N ILE A 49 10.44 -9.35 -15.09
CA ILE A 49 9.73 -9.23 -13.81
C ILE A 49 10.70 -8.78 -12.73
N ALA A 50 10.34 -7.74 -11.99
CA ALA A 50 11.10 -7.26 -10.84
C ALA A 50 10.23 -7.26 -9.58
N LYS A 51 10.82 -7.64 -8.44
CA LYS A 51 10.12 -7.61 -7.15
C LYS A 51 9.95 -6.16 -6.67
N ASN A 52 8.76 -5.82 -6.19
CA ASN A 52 8.39 -4.47 -5.74
C ASN A 52 9.38 -3.89 -4.73
N ALA A 53 9.85 -4.68 -3.76
CA ALA A 53 10.77 -4.21 -2.73
C ALA A 53 12.14 -3.83 -3.29
N ALA A 54 12.70 -4.62 -4.22
CA ALA A 54 13.96 -4.28 -4.89
C ALA A 54 13.82 -2.98 -5.69
N LEU A 55 12.71 -2.83 -6.43
CA LEU A 55 12.41 -1.58 -7.14
C LEU A 55 12.28 -0.39 -6.18
N THR A 56 11.61 -0.56 -5.05
CA THR A 56 11.47 0.49 -4.02
C THR A 56 12.81 0.88 -3.42
N CYS A 57 13.69 -0.07 -3.09
CA CYS A 57 15.05 0.22 -2.66
C CYS A 57 15.80 1.03 -3.71
N PHE A 58 15.70 0.59 -4.97
CA PHE A 58 16.35 1.25 -6.09
C PHE A 58 15.85 2.69 -6.30
N ALA A 59 14.53 2.93 -6.19
CA ALA A 59 13.93 4.26 -6.26
C ALA A 59 14.46 5.22 -5.18
N ASN A 60 14.87 4.67 -4.02
CA ASN A 60 15.42 5.43 -2.90
C ASN A 60 16.96 5.47 -2.91
N GLY A 61 17.61 5.03 -3.99
CA GLY A 61 19.07 5.02 -4.12
C GLY A 61 19.76 4.05 -3.15
N ARG A 62 19.09 2.97 -2.75
CA ARG A 62 19.60 1.94 -1.85
C ARG A 62 19.65 0.59 -2.56
N HIS A 63 20.73 -0.16 -2.37
CA HIS A 63 20.81 -1.57 -2.77
C HIS A 63 20.55 -2.51 -1.58
N THR A 64 20.73 -2.04 -0.35
CA THR A 64 20.49 -2.80 0.88
C THR A 64 19.57 -2.00 1.81
N GLY A 65 18.56 -2.67 2.37
CA GLY A 65 17.61 -2.07 3.31
C GLY A 65 16.38 -2.96 3.53
N LEU A 66 15.50 -2.54 4.42
CA LEU A 66 14.21 -3.20 4.61
C LEU A 66 13.08 -2.30 4.12
N VAL A 67 12.24 -2.80 3.22
CA VAL A 67 11.05 -2.10 2.74
C VAL A 67 9.85 -2.49 3.58
N LEU A 68 9.26 -1.52 4.27
CA LEU A 68 7.93 -1.63 4.87
C LEU A 68 6.91 -1.02 3.90
N ASP A 69 6.15 -1.87 3.21
CA ASP A 69 5.08 -1.45 2.30
C ASP A 69 3.72 -1.65 2.96
N CYS A 70 3.07 -0.55 3.36
CA CYS A 70 1.73 -0.53 3.94
C CYS A 70 0.67 -0.27 2.85
N GLY A 71 0.35 -1.33 2.11
CA GLY A 71 -0.55 -1.33 0.96
C GLY A 71 -2.03 -1.46 1.32
N ALA A 72 -2.87 -1.86 0.36
CA ALA A 72 -4.31 -2.03 0.58
C ALA A 72 -4.64 -3.32 1.37
N ILE A 73 -4.23 -4.48 0.86
CA ILE A 73 -4.65 -5.78 1.41
C ILE A 73 -3.77 -6.22 2.59
N HIS A 74 -2.49 -5.87 2.56
CA HIS A 74 -1.52 -6.28 3.57
C HIS A 74 -0.45 -5.21 3.72
N THR A 75 0.19 -5.25 4.88
CA THR A 75 1.46 -4.60 5.11
C THR A 75 2.56 -5.65 5.07
N SER A 76 3.65 -5.38 4.37
CA SER A 76 4.78 -6.31 4.25
C SER A 76 6.09 -5.66 4.66
N ALA A 77 6.92 -6.40 5.39
CA ALA A 77 8.31 -6.08 5.66
C ALA A 77 9.18 -7.02 4.81
N VAL A 78 9.94 -6.45 3.88
CA VAL A 78 10.72 -7.19 2.89
C VAL A 78 12.17 -6.73 2.95
N PRO A 79 13.11 -7.58 3.39
CA PRO A 79 14.52 -7.25 3.41
C PRO A 79 15.13 -7.42 2.01
N VAL A 80 15.97 -6.47 1.65
CA VAL A 80 16.72 -6.42 0.39
C VAL A 80 18.20 -6.29 0.75
N TYR A 81 19.04 -7.12 0.16
CA TYR A 81 20.47 -7.13 0.38
C TYR A 81 21.19 -7.22 -0.97
N ASP A 82 22.04 -6.24 -1.26
CA ASP A 82 22.78 -6.10 -2.53
C ASP A 82 21.86 -6.21 -3.78
N GLY A 83 20.67 -5.61 -3.69
CA GLY A 83 19.66 -5.59 -4.75
C GLY A 83 18.80 -6.86 -4.82
N LEU A 84 19.12 -7.89 -4.04
CA LEU A 84 18.37 -9.15 -3.99
C LEU A 84 17.37 -9.14 -2.84
N VAL A 85 16.15 -9.59 -3.13
CA VAL A 85 15.12 -9.75 -2.09
C VAL A 85 15.32 -11.08 -1.36
N LEU A 86 15.45 -11.02 -0.03
CA LEU A 86 15.52 -12.23 0.79
C LEU A 86 14.09 -12.72 1.06
N THR A 87 13.66 -13.70 0.27
CA THR A 87 12.25 -14.11 0.21
C THR A 87 11.77 -14.92 1.41
N GLN A 88 12.68 -15.56 2.15
CA GLN A 88 12.33 -16.39 3.32
C GLN A 88 12.06 -15.54 4.57
N GLU A 89 12.59 -14.32 4.60
CA GLU A 89 12.55 -13.37 5.70
C GLU A 89 11.43 -12.33 5.51
N VAL A 90 10.54 -12.56 4.54
CA VAL A 90 9.38 -11.70 4.27
C VAL A 90 8.29 -11.95 5.31
N ILE A 91 7.94 -10.91 6.06
CA ILE A 91 6.84 -10.94 7.01
C ILE A 91 5.69 -10.08 6.50
N ARG A 92 4.45 -10.53 6.71
CA ARG A 92 3.23 -9.84 6.28
C ARG A 92 2.21 -9.78 7.40
N SER A 93 1.46 -8.70 7.45
CA SER A 93 0.31 -8.51 8.33
C SER A 93 -0.93 -8.14 7.50
N PRO A 94 -2.13 -8.67 7.80
CA PRO A 94 -3.37 -8.24 7.16
C PRO A 94 -3.83 -6.83 7.61
N LEU A 95 -3.16 -6.26 8.62
CA LEU A 95 -3.41 -4.91 9.10
C LEU A 95 -2.88 -3.90 8.09
N ALA A 96 -3.79 -3.38 7.26
CA ALA A 96 -3.50 -2.54 6.10
C ALA A 96 -4.74 -1.70 5.72
N GLY A 97 -4.77 -1.13 4.51
CA GLY A 97 -5.82 -0.20 4.10
C GLY A 97 -7.24 -0.78 4.08
N ASP A 98 -7.43 -2.01 3.62
CA ASP A 98 -8.76 -2.64 3.56
C ASP A 98 -9.31 -2.87 4.98
N PHE A 99 -8.44 -3.23 5.93
CA PHE A 99 -8.78 -3.33 7.34
C PHE A 99 -9.18 -1.96 7.92
N ILE A 100 -8.38 -0.92 7.68
CA ILE A 100 -8.67 0.45 8.15
C ILE A 100 -9.99 0.97 7.58
N VAL A 101 -10.23 0.76 6.29
CA VAL A 101 -11.48 1.13 5.63
C VAL A 101 -12.67 0.37 6.23
N GLN A 102 -12.51 -0.92 6.54
CA GLN A 102 -13.57 -1.70 7.18
C GLN A 102 -13.90 -1.17 8.59
N GLN A 103 -12.89 -0.82 9.39
CA GLN A 103 -13.09 -0.25 10.73
C GLN A 103 -13.74 1.15 10.64
N ALA A 104 -13.29 1.99 9.69
CA ALA A 104 -13.91 3.29 9.45
C ALA A 104 -15.37 3.17 8.99
N GLN A 105 -15.67 2.18 8.13
CA GLN A 105 -17.03 1.90 7.70
C GLN A 105 -17.93 1.50 8.90
N ARG A 106 -17.42 0.64 9.80
CA ARG A 106 -18.13 0.27 11.04
C ARG A 106 -18.40 1.48 11.92
N LEU A 107 -17.40 2.34 12.17
CA LEU A 107 -17.59 3.57 12.95
C LEU A 107 -18.70 4.44 12.34
N ILE A 108 -18.63 4.70 11.03
CA ILE A 108 -19.59 5.59 10.35
C ILE A 108 -21.00 5.01 10.34
N MET A 109 -21.16 3.74 9.93
CA MET A 109 -22.47 3.14 9.67
C MET A 109 -23.09 2.53 10.94
N ASP A 110 -22.29 1.85 11.76
CA ASP A 110 -22.81 1.07 12.89
C ASP A 110 -22.84 1.88 14.18
N GLU A 111 -21.84 2.72 14.43
CA GLU A 111 -21.75 3.48 15.69
C GLU A 111 -22.39 4.86 15.54
N LEU A 112 -21.98 5.63 14.53
CA LEU A 112 -22.48 6.99 14.28
C LEU A 112 -23.81 7.02 13.53
N LYS A 113 -24.25 5.89 12.95
CA LYS A 113 -25.49 5.75 12.19
C LYS A 113 -25.62 6.74 11.02
N ILE A 114 -24.51 7.04 10.36
CA ILE A 114 -24.45 7.97 9.23
C ILE A 114 -24.72 7.21 7.93
N GLU A 115 -25.69 7.69 7.15
CA GLU A 115 -25.92 7.20 5.79
C GLU A 115 -24.87 7.74 4.82
N VAL A 116 -24.12 6.83 4.20
CA VAL A 116 -23.08 7.17 3.23
C VAL A 116 -23.67 7.16 1.82
N VAL A 117 -23.73 8.32 1.20
CA VAL A 117 -24.23 8.49 -0.17
C VAL A 117 -23.06 8.75 -1.13
N PRO A 118 -22.84 7.89 -2.15
CA PRO A 118 -21.83 8.11 -3.17
C PRO A 118 -22.02 9.41 -3.94
N TYR A 119 -20.92 10.10 -4.27
CA TYR A 119 -20.99 11.40 -4.96
C TYR A 119 -21.76 11.36 -6.28
N TYR A 120 -21.74 10.24 -7.02
CA TYR A 120 -22.40 10.15 -8.33
C TYR A 120 -23.92 10.19 -8.22
N ARG A 121 -24.50 9.85 -7.04
CA ARG A 121 -25.93 9.94 -6.76
C ARG A 121 -26.36 11.37 -6.42
N VAL A 122 -25.44 12.23 -5.99
CA VAL A 122 -25.75 13.61 -5.59
C VAL A 122 -25.81 14.51 -6.84
N ALA A 123 -26.95 15.17 -7.06
CA ALA A 123 -27.11 16.19 -8.08
C ALA A 123 -26.82 17.61 -7.54
N SER A 124 -27.32 17.91 -6.35
CA SER A 124 -27.04 19.16 -5.63
C SER A 124 -27.25 18.98 -4.13
N LYS A 125 -26.68 19.88 -3.32
CA LYS A 125 -26.78 19.92 -1.86
C LYS A 125 -26.96 21.35 -1.37
N GLU A 126 -27.51 21.52 -0.17
CA GLU A 126 -27.60 22.78 0.56
C GLU A 126 -26.72 22.73 1.82
N PRO A 127 -26.15 23.86 2.27
CA PRO A 127 -25.44 23.92 3.55
C PRO A 127 -26.37 23.56 4.71
N VAL A 128 -25.87 22.76 5.63
CA VAL A 128 -26.54 22.38 6.89
C VAL A 128 -25.57 22.56 8.05
N ASN A 129 -26.07 22.78 9.26
CA ASN A 129 -25.19 22.83 10.44
C ASN A 129 -24.63 21.43 10.74
N GLU A 130 -23.63 21.39 11.62
CA GLU A 130 -23.02 20.14 12.05
C GLU A 130 -24.08 19.15 12.57
N ARG A 131 -23.99 17.88 12.13
CA ARG A 131 -24.88 16.77 12.50
C ARG A 131 -26.35 16.94 12.13
N GLU A 132 -26.73 18.01 11.45
CA GLU A 132 -28.08 18.14 10.90
C GLU A 132 -28.28 17.20 9.69
N PRO A 133 -29.50 16.68 9.46
CA PRO A 133 -29.78 15.86 8.30
C PRO A 133 -29.44 16.57 6.98
N ALA A 134 -28.74 15.87 6.09
CA ALA A 134 -28.34 16.41 4.79
C ALA A 134 -29.54 16.79 3.92
N LYS A 135 -29.48 17.98 3.33
CA LYS A 135 -30.44 18.45 2.33
C LYS A 135 -29.81 18.34 0.93
N TRP A 136 -30.16 17.28 0.21
CA TRP A 136 -29.60 17.00 -1.12
C TRP A 136 -30.65 16.45 -2.08
N LYS A 137 -30.36 16.57 -3.38
CA LYS A 137 -31.20 16.07 -4.47
C LYS A 137 -30.51 14.91 -5.17
N GLU A 138 -31.25 13.82 -5.38
CA GLU A 138 -30.76 12.67 -6.11
C GLU A 138 -30.70 12.93 -7.63
N ARG A 139 -29.66 12.40 -8.26
CA ARG A 139 -29.47 12.48 -9.71
C ARG A 139 -30.35 11.46 -10.41
N THR A 140 -31.30 11.96 -11.20
CA THR A 140 -32.32 11.13 -11.86
C THR A 140 -31.86 10.53 -13.19
N ASN A 141 -30.91 11.16 -13.89
CA ASN A 141 -30.46 10.73 -15.22
C ASN A 141 -29.20 9.85 -15.13
N LEU A 142 -29.25 8.79 -14.32
CA LEU A 142 -28.15 7.83 -14.19
C LEU A 142 -28.41 6.56 -15.02
N PRO A 143 -27.41 6.01 -15.71
CA PRO A 143 -27.53 4.67 -16.29
C PRO A 143 -27.68 3.62 -15.17
N PRO A 144 -28.22 2.43 -15.47
CA PRO A 144 -28.24 1.33 -14.51
C PRO A 144 -26.82 1.04 -14.00
N VAL A 145 -26.64 1.10 -12.69
CA VAL A 145 -25.36 0.81 -12.02
C VAL A 145 -25.38 -0.59 -11.43
N SER A 146 -24.24 -1.28 -11.48
CA SER A 146 -24.08 -2.56 -10.81
C SER A 146 -23.80 -2.37 -9.32
N THR A 147 -24.16 -3.36 -8.50
CA THR A 147 -23.79 -3.38 -7.07
C THR A 147 -22.28 -3.32 -6.86
N SER A 148 -21.49 -3.91 -7.76
CA SER A 148 -20.02 -3.83 -7.69
C SER A 148 -19.49 -2.41 -7.88
N TYR A 149 -20.12 -1.61 -8.75
CA TYR A 149 -19.77 -0.22 -8.94
C TYR A 149 -20.15 0.60 -7.70
N GLU A 150 -21.37 0.44 -7.19
CA GLU A 150 -21.82 1.12 -5.97
C GLU A 150 -20.89 0.84 -4.78
N ASN A 151 -20.56 -0.44 -4.54
CA ASN A 151 -19.60 -0.84 -3.49
C ASN A 151 -18.22 -0.21 -3.68
N TYR A 152 -17.73 -0.10 -4.92
CA TYR A 152 -16.46 0.55 -5.22
C TYR A 152 -16.51 2.05 -4.89
N MET A 153 -17.59 2.74 -5.26
CA MET A 153 -17.74 4.17 -4.99
C MET A 153 -17.87 4.46 -3.49
N LEU A 154 -18.61 3.64 -2.75
CA LEU A 154 -18.68 3.70 -1.29
C LEU A 154 -17.28 3.49 -0.69
N LYS A 155 -16.54 2.46 -1.13
CA LYS A 155 -15.18 2.22 -0.67
C LYS A 155 -14.26 3.43 -0.91
N CYS A 156 -14.32 4.05 -2.10
CA CYS A 156 -13.53 5.24 -2.41
C CYS A 156 -13.86 6.42 -1.48
N GLN A 157 -15.13 6.59 -1.13
CA GLN A 157 -15.59 7.64 -0.23
C GLN A 157 -15.12 7.41 1.21
N ILE A 158 -15.12 6.16 1.70
CA ILE A 158 -14.56 5.83 3.01
C ILE A 158 -13.03 5.99 2.99
N GLN A 159 -12.35 5.69 1.89
CA GLN A 159 -10.91 5.94 1.74
C GLN A 159 -10.57 7.44 1.80
N ASP A 160 -11.42 8.29 1.24
CA ASP A 160 -11.28 9.75 1.32
C ASP A 160 -11.44 10.26 2.76
N PHE A 161 -12.46 9.77 3.47
CA PHE A 161 -12.62 10.00 4.91
C PHE A 161 -11.38 9.58 5.70
N VAL A 162 -10.89 8.35 5.46
CA VAL A 162 -9.70 7.81 6.13
C VAL A 162 -8.49 8.71 5.92
N ALA A 163 -8.24 9.12 4.67
CA ALA A 163 -7.10 9.96 4.31
C ALA A 163 -7.20 11.38 4.88
N SER A 164 -8.42 11.89 5.10
CA SER A 164 -8.66 13.25 5.54
C SER A 164 -8.69 13.41 7.06
N VAL A 165 -9.10 12.37 7.80
CA VAL A 165 -9.46 12.50 9.22
C VAL A 165 -8.55 11.68 10.14
N LEU A 166 -8.16 10.46 9.75
CA LEU A 166 -7.45 9.57 10.65
C LEU A 166 -6.03 10.05 10.95
N GLN A 167 -5.61 9.83 12.18
CA GLN A 167 -4.29 10.19 12.67
C GLN A 167 -3.78 9.14 13.65
N VAL A 168 -2.50 8.79 13.57
CA VAL A 168 -1.84 7.92 14.53
C VAL A 168 -1.27 8.78 15.66
N SER A 169 -1.50 8.35 16.91
CA SER A 169 -0.82 8.94 18.07
C SER A 169 0.63 8.45 18.16
N GLU A 170 1.54 9.35 18.52
CA GLU A 170 2.95 9.00 18.74
C GLU A 170 3.12 8.02 19.92
N ASP A 171 2.34 8.23 20.98
CA ASP A 171 2.20 7.32 22.10
C ASP A 171 1.14 6.25 21.82
N ARG A 172 1.13 5.18 22.63
CA ARG A 172 -0.01 4.26 22.67
C ARG A 172 -1.28 5.07 22.92
N TYR A 173 -2.34 4.75 22.19
CA TYR A 173 -3.62 5.46 22.30
C TYR A 173 -4.06 5.62 23.77
N ASP A 174 -4.23 6.87 24.18
CA ASP A 174 -4.80 7.27 25.46
C ASP A 174 -5.84 8.36 25.20
N GLN A 175 -7.08 8.13 25.66
CA GLN A 175 -8.18 9.05 25.38
C GLN A 175 -7.94 10.42 26.00
N SER A 176 -7.42 10.48 27.23
CA SER A 176 -7.19 11.75 27.92
C SER A 176 -6.16 12.63 27.22
N GLN A 177 -5.14 12.02 26.62
CA GLN A 177 -4.14 12.72 25.81
C GLN A 177 -4.74 13.16 24.46
N THR A 178 -5.46 12.26 23.78
CA THR A 178 -6.01 12.53 22.45
C THR A 178 -7.16 13.54 22.44
N ASP A 179 -7.90 13.65 23.55
CA ASP A 179 -8.91 14.69 23.77
C ASP A 179 -8.31 16.12 23.82
N THR A 180 -7.00 16.25 24.02
CA THR A 180 -6.31 17.55 23.96
C THR A 180 -6.07 18.06 22.53
N PHE A 181 -6.22 17.19 21.52
CA PHE A 181 -6.06 17.55 20.12
C PHE A 181 -7.34 18.20 19.59
N PRO A 182 -7.22 19.15 18.64
CA PRO A 182 -8.40 19.73 18.00
C PRO A 182 -9.18 18.65 17.25
N MET A 183 -10.50 18.84 17.22
CA MET A 183 -11.39 18.04 16.40
C MET A 183 -11.16 18.35 14.92
N VAL A 184 -11.48 17.37 14.06
CA VAL A 184 -11.36 17.49 12.60
C VAL A 184 -12.72 17.26 11.98
N GLY A 185 -13.19 18.25 11.22
CA GLY A 185 -14.43 18.17 10.45
C GLY A 185 -14.28 17.35 9.17
N TYR A 186 -15.32 16.62 8.80
CA TYR A 186 -15.46 15.98 7.50
C TYR A 186 -16.88 16.18 6.95
N GLU A 187 -16.98 16.50 5.66
CA GLU A 187 -18.24 16.68 4.96
C GLU A 187 -18.40 15.61 3.86
N PHE A 188 -19.48 14.84 3.93
CA PHE A 188 -19.83 13.89 2.90
C PHE A 188 -20.38 14.60 1.64
N PRO A 189 -20.34 13.96 0.46
CA PRO A 189 -20.86 14.50 -0.80
C PRO A 189 -22.32 14.95 -0.75
N ASN A 190 -23.16 14.36 0.11
CA ASN A 190 -24.54 14.78 0.31
C ASN A 190 -24.70 16.04 1.18
N GLY A 191 -23.61 16.55 1.76
CA GLY A 191 -23.60 17.73 2.63
C GLY A 191 -23.68 17.44 4.13
N PHE A 192 -23.89 16.18 4.54
CA PHE A 192 -23.81 15.81 5.95
C PHE A 192 -22.37 16.05 6.43
N ASN A 193 -22.22 16.76 7.54
CA ASN A 193 -20.91 17.07 8.11
C ASN A 193 -20.89 16.89 9.63
N PHE A 194 -19.73 16.52 10.15
CA PHE A 194 -19.51 16.29 11.57
C PHE A 194 -18.03 16.44 11.93
N GLU A 195 -17.74 16.73 13.19
CA GLU A 195 -16.39 16.76 13.73
C GLU A 195 -16.06 15.46 14.50
N LEU A 196 -14.81 15.00 14.37
CA LEU A 196 -14.26 13.85 15.12
C LEU A 196 -13.17 14.31 16.07
N GLY A 197 -13.22 13.81 17.30
CA GLY A 197 -12.23 14.02 18.34
C GLY A 197 -11.26 12.85 18.42
N HIS A 198 -11.25 12.15 19.56
CA HIS A 198 -10.31 11.07 19.86
C HIS A 198 -10.52 9.81 18.99
N GLU A 199 -11.73 9.59 18.45
CA GLU A 199 -12.09 8.40 17.68
C GLU A 199 -11.22 8.24 16.43
N ARG A 200 -10.75 9.35 15.85
CA ARG A 200 -9.86 9.35 14.67
C ARG A 200 -8.48 8.74 14.93
N PHE A 201 -8.12 8.54 16.20
CA PHE A 201 -6.89 7.88 16.62
C PHE A 201 -7.06 6.39 16.91
N GLN A 202 -8.27 5.94 17.24
CA GLN A 202 -8.53 4.56 17.62
C GLN A 202 -8.38 3.59 16.44
N ILE A 203 -8.91 3.95 15.27
CA ILE A 203 -8.87 3.10 14.08
C ILE A 203 -7.42 2.77 13.65
N PRO A 204 -6.53 3.76 13.43
CA PRO A 204 -5.18 3.47 12.97
C PRO A 204 -4.27 2.95 14.09
N GLU A 205 -4.65 3.06 15.38
CA GLU A 205 -3.90 2.45 16.50
C GLU A 205 -3.75 0.94 16.32
N ALA A 206 -4.75 0.27 15.73
CA ALA A 206 -4.72 -1.17 15.48
C ALA A 206 -3.52 -1.62 14.61
N LEU A 207 -2.94 -0.73 13.81
CA LEU A 207 -1.71 -1.01 13.05
C LEU A 207 -0.49 -1.18 13.96
N PHE A 208 -0.48 -0.54 15.13
CA PHE A 208 0.63 -0.47 16.08
C PHE A 208 0.38 -1.26 17.37
N ASP A 209 -0.87 -1.30 17.83
CA ASP A 209 -1.32 -2.13 18.93
C ASP A 209 -2.57 -2.94 18.53
N PRO A 210 -2.37 -4.13 17.90
CA PRO A 210 -3.48 -4.99 17.51
C PRO A 210 -4.31 -5.54 18.69
N SER A 211 -3.84 -5.39 19.93
CA SER A 211 -4.54 -5.92 21.11
C SER A 211 -5.84 -5.18 21.43
N ILE A 212 -6.03 -3.98 20.87
CA ILE A 212 -7.26 -3.19 21.03
C ILE A 212 -8.45 -3.79 20.26
N LEU A 213 -8.20 -4.71 19.32
CA LEU A 213 -9.23 -5.36 18.52
C LEU A 213 -9.90 -6.47 19.33
N LEU A 214 -10.93 -6.12 20.10
CA LEU A 214 -11.72 -7.05 20.91
C LEU A 214 -12.34 -8.20 20.08
N GLU A 215 -12.56 -7.99 18.78
CA GLU A 215 -13.17 -8.98 17.87
C GLU A 215 -12.15 -9.81 17.07
N ALA A 216 -10.84 -9.57 17.20
CA ALA A 216 -9.82 -10.25 16.39
C ALA A 216 -9.45 -11.66 16.89
N GLY A 217 -10.36 -12.34 17.60
CA GLY A 217 -10.34 -13.78 17.89
C GLY A 217 -8.95 -14.42 17.99
N GLY A 218 -8.20 -14.13 19.06
CA GLY A 218 -6.90 -14.75 19.31
C GLY A 218 -5.77 -14.14 18.48
N SER A 219 -5.04 -13.21 19.08
CA SER A 219 -3.91 -12.46 18.52
C SER A 219 -2.81 -13.34 17.92
N SER A 220 -2.75 -13.40 16.59
CA SER A 220 -1.53 -13.71 15.81
C SER A 220 -1.12 -12.56 14.89
N MET A 221 -1.86 -11.44 14.88
CA MET A 221 -1.57 -10.29 14.04
C MET A 221 -0.40 -9.48 14.61
N LEU A 222 0.60 -9.24 13.77
CA LEU A 222 1.77 -8.45 14.11
C LEU A 222 1.55 -6.99 13.73
N SER A 223 1.87 -6.08 14.65
CA SER A 223 1.92 -4.63 14.38
C SER A 223 2.99 -4.29 13.34
N MET A 224 2.99 -3.05 12.83
CA MET A 224 4.00 -2.55 11.89
C MET A 224 5.45 -2.70 12.42
N SER A 225 5.69 -2.34 13.68
CA SER A 225 7.02 -2.43 14.29
C SER A 225 7.46 -3.89 14.52
N HIS A 226 6.54 -4.75 14.94
CA HIS A 226 6.79 -6.20 15.06
C HIS A 226 7.13 -6.86 13.72
N ILE A 227 6.42 -6.58 12.62
CA ILE A 227 6.77 -7.24 11.34
C ILE A 227 8.16 -6.84 10.83
N VAL A 228 8.56 -5.57 11.05
CA VAL A 228 9.91 -5.09 10.72
C VAL A 228 10.95 -5.82 11.59
N ALA A 229 10.79 -5.80 12.91
CA ALA A 229 11.74 -6.43 13.83
C ALA A 229 11.85 -7.94 13.60
N SER A 230 10.73 -8.63 13.38
CA SER A 230 10.68 -10.06 13.08
C SER A 230 11.41 -10.38 11.77
N SER A 231 11.15 -9.61 10.70
CA SER A 231 11.82 -9.80 9.41
C SER A 231 13.34 -9.65 9.54
N ILE A 232 13.83 -8.59 10.20
CA ILE A 232 15.28 -8.39 10.41
C ILE A 232 15.87 -9.48 11.32
N SER A 233 15.12 -9.96 12.32
CA SER A 233 15.59 -11.00 13.22
C SER A 233 15.81 -12.36 12.55
N MET A 234 15.11 -12.63 11.45
CA MET A 234 15.27 -13.85 10.65
C MET A 234 16.48 -13.78 9.71
N CYS A 235 16.94 -12.56 9.38
CA CYS A 235 18.14 -12.36 8.56
C CYS A 235 19.43 -12.73 9.31
N ASP A 236 20.49 -13.03 8.55
CA ASP A 236 21.84 -13.24 9.10
C ASP A 236 22.32 -12.04 9.93
N ILE A 237 23.00 -12.33 11.03
CA ILE A 237 23.40 -11.32 12.01
C ILE A 237 24.25 -10.20 11.40
N ASP A 238 25.07 -10.52 10.39
CA ASP A 238 26.00 -9.60 9.74
C ASP A 238 25.29 -8.52 8.90
N ILE A 239 24.09 -8.82 8.38
CA ILE A 239 23.35 -7.88 7.54
C ILE A 239 22.36 -7.02 8.33
N ARG A 240 21.98 -7.42 9.55
CA ARG A 240 21.00 -6.70 10.39
C ARG A 240 21.36 -5.23 10.63
N PRO A 241 22.62 -4.84 10.92
CA PRO A 241 22.97 -3.42 11.08
C PRO A 241 22.65 -2.59 9.83
N SER A 242 22.90 -3.13 8.65
CA SER A 242 22.59 -2.48 7.36
C SER A 242 21.09 -2.37 7.12
N LEU A 243 20.30 -3.36 7.55
CA LEU A 243 18.84 -3.32 7.45
C LEU A 243 18.22 -2.29 8.41
N TYR A 244 18.61 -2.27 9.69
CA TYR A 244 18.12 -1.29 10.66
C TYR A 244 18.49 0.15 10.30
N SER A 245 19.64 0.37 9.67
CA SER A 245 20.09 1.69 9.24
C SER A 245 19.49 2.14 7.89
N ASN A 246 18.70 1.28 7.23
CA ASN A 246 18.07 1.57 5.94
C ASN A 246 16.66 0.99 5.86
N ILE A 247 15.79 1.32 6.82
CA ILE A 247 14.36 1.02 6.71
C ILE A 247 13.73 2.05 5.77
N ILE A 248 12.92 1.60 4.82
CA ILE A 248 12.23 2.42 3.82
C ILE A 248 10.74 2.16 3.95
N VAL A 249 9.96 3.20 4.26
CA VAL A 249 8.51 3.11 4.46
C VAL A 249 7.78 3.68 3.26
N VAL A 250 6.91 2.86 2.66
CA VAL A 250 6.11 3.18 1.48
C VAL A 250 4.69 2.61 1.62
N GLY A 251 3.87 2.80 0.59
CA GLY A 251 2.50 2.30 0.54
C GLY A 251 1.49 3.36 0.99
N GLY A 252 0.26 3.26 0.48
CA GLY A 252 -0.76 4.30 0.66
C GLY A 252 -1.10 4.62 2.11
N ASN A 253 -1.07 3.63 3.01
CA ASN A 253 -1.42 3.83 4.43
C ASN A 253 -0.27 4.40 5.25
N SER A 254 0.96 4.39 4.73
CA SER A 254 2.08 5.12 5.35
C SER A 254 1.91 6.64 5.32
N LEU A 255 0.89 7.13 4.60
CA LEU A 255 0.54 8.54 4.49
C LEU A 255 -0.42 9.01 5.58
N ILE A 256 -0.94 8.10 6.42
CA ILE A 256 -1.73 8.48 7.58
C ILE A 256 -0.85 9.34 8.50
N THR A 257 -1.37 10.49 8.91
CA THR A 257 -0.65 11.45 9.77
C THR A 257 -0.15 10.75 11.03
N GLY A 258 1.13 10.94 11.38
CA GLY A 258 1.76 10.33 12.56
C GLY A 258 2.26 8.88 12.37
N PHE A 259 1.96 8.21 11.24
CA PHE A 259 2.34 6.80 11.02
C PHE A 259 3.85 6.57 11.17
N THR A 260 4.67 7.42 10.54
CA THR A 260 6.12 7.29 10.54
C THR A 260 6.74 7.62 11.89
N ASP A 261 6.18 8.59 12.62
CA ASP A 261 6.68 9.02 13.93
C ASP A 261 6.44 7.92 14.96
N ARG A 262 5.23 7.37 14.99
CA ARG A 262 4.90 6.20 15.82
C ARG A 262 5.75 4.98 15.47
N LEU A 263 5.92 4.69 14.17
CA LEU A 263 6.77 3.59 13.74
C LEU A 263 8.23 3.78 14.19
N GLN A 264 8.78 4.97 14.01
CA GLN A 264 10.15 5.31 14.42
C GLN A 264 10.33 5.15 15.93
N ARG A 265 9.36 5.58 16.73
CA ARG A 265 9.35 5.38 18.18
C ARG A 265 9.31 3.90 18.57
N ASP A 266 8.34 3.15 18.06
CA ASP A 266 8.18 1.73 18.39
C ASP A 266 9.42 0.92 17.99
N LEU A 267 10.02 1.25 16.84
CA LEU A 267 11.26 0.63 16.39
C LEU A 267 12.46 1.04 17.25
N ASN A 268 12.54 2.28 17.74
CA ASN A 268 13.60 2.68 18.68
C ASN A 268 13.58 1.82 19.95
N ILE A 269 12.39 1.46 20.45
CA ILE A 269 12.22 0.59 21.62
C ILE A 269 12.65 -0.86 21.31
N LYS A 270 12.36 -1.34 20.10
CA LYS A 270 12.63 -2.73 19.68
C LYS A 270 14.03 -2.97 19.15
N THR A 271 14.72 -1.93 18.67
CA THR A 271 16.04 -2.05 18.05
C THR A 271 17.09 -2.29 19.15
N PRO A 272 17.97 -3.29 19.01
CA PRO A 272 19.06 -3.50 19.96
C PRO A 272 19.93 -2.24 20.11
N PRO A 273 20.36 -1.84 21.32
CA PRO A 273 21.15 -0.63 21.53
C PRO A 273 22.49 -0.59 20.76
N SER A 274 23.00 -1.75 20.34
CA SER A 274 24.21 -1.87 19.51
C SER A 274 23.98 -1.55 18.03
N MET A 275 22.73 -1.40 17.59
CA MET A 275 22.35 -1.15 16.20
C MET A 275 21.84 0.28 16.03
N ARG A 276 22.23 0.93 14.94
CA ARG A 276 21.73 2.26 14.58
C ARG A 276 20.44 2.14 13.78
N LEU A 277 19.34 2.61 14.35
CA LEU A 277 18.06 2.72 13.64
C LEU A 277 18.02 3.96 12.74
N LYS A 278 17.53 3.79 11.51
CA LYS A 278 17.17 4.89 10.63
C LYS A 278 15.99 4.49 9.74
N VAL A 279 14.86 5.16 9.95
CA VAL A 279 13.65 5.02 9.14
C VAL A 279 13.63 6.15 8.11
N ASN A 280 13.54 5.79 6.84
CA ASN A 280 13.42 6.70 5.71
C ASN A 280 12.06 6.54 5.07
N PHE A 281 11.52 7.62 4.54
CA PHE A 281 10.31 7.62 3.73
C PHE A 281 10.46 8.72 2.67
N PRO A 282 10.03 8.47 1.42
CA PRO A 282 10.05 9.50 0.39
C PRO A 282 9.26 10.75 0.78
N SER A 283 9.74 11.93 0.39
CA SER A 283 9.13 13.21 0.77
C SER A 283 7.74 13.39 0.20
N THR A 284 7.52 12.99 -1.05
CA THR A 284 6.24 13.24 -1.73
C THR A 284 5.28 12.06 -1.59
N THR A 285 3.98 12.37 -1.58
CA THR A 285 2.89 11.39 -1.58
C THR A 285 2.99 10.45 -2.78
N ALA A 286 3.36 10.97 -3.95
CA ALA A 286 3.50 10.19 -5.17
C ALA A 286 4.65 9.18 -5.05
N GLU A 287 5.81 9.59 -4.53
CA GLU A 287 6.94 8.67 -4.35
C GLU A 287 6.61 7.58 -3.32
N ARG A 288 5.94 7.91 -2.20
CA ARG A 288 5.51 6.91 -1.22
C ARG A 288 4.50 5.92 -1.79
N ARG A 289 3.54 6.38 -2.60
CA ARG A 289 2.47 5.54 -3.15
C ARG A 289 2.93 4.69 -4.34
N TYR A 290 3.85 5.20 -5.14
CA TYR A 290 4.26 4.60 -6.42
C TYR A 290 5.76 4.27 -6.46
N SER A 291 6.41 4.09 -5.31
CA SER A 291 7.87 3.89 -5.23
C SER A 291 8.38 2.74 -6.10
N SER A 292 7.66 1.62 -6.15
CA SER A 292 8.03 0.47 -6.98
C SER A 292 7.92 0.79 -8.48
N TRP A 293 6.91 1.56 -8.88
CA TRP A 293 6.77 2.02 -10.26
C TRP A 293 7.90 2.98 -10.65
N ILE A 294 8.26 3.92 -9.77
CA ILE A 294 9.39 4.84 -9.97
C ILE A 294 10.69 4.04 -10.10
N GLY A 295 10.91 3.06 -9.22
CA GLY A 295 12.07 2.16 -9.30
C GLY A 295 12.12 1.39 -10.61
N GLY A 296 10.97 0.90 -11.07
CA GLY A 296 10.84 0.25 -12.38
C GLY A 296 11.15 1.19 -13.55
N SER A 297 10.71 2.45 -13.47
CA SER A 297 11.01 3.47 -14.48
C SER A 297 12.51 3.79 -14.54
N ILE A 298 13.17 3.94 -13.39
CA ILE A 298 14.63 4.16 -13.32
C ILE A 298 15.35 2.93 -13.88
N LEU A 299 15.00 1.73 -13.42
CA LEU A 299 15.63 0.47 -13.86
C LEU A 299 15.48 0.24 -15.36
N GLY A 300 14.27 0.44 -15.90
CA GLY A 300 13.97 0.31 -17.33
C GLY A 300 14.71 1.32 -18.21
N SER A 301 15.18 2.43 -17.64
CA SER A 301 15.95 3.47 -18.35
C SER A 301 17.46 3.20 -18.38
N LEU A 302 17.95 2.16 -17.71
CA LEU A 302 19.38 1.82 -17.70
C LEU A 302 19.73 0.95 -18.90
N GLY A 303 20.67 1.40 -19.74
CA GLY A 303 21.13 0.63 -20.90
C GLY A 303 21.69 -0.75 -20.55
N THR A 304 22.36 -0.88 -19.40
CA THR A 304 22.90 -2.16 -18.90
C THR A 304 21.81 -3.17 -18.53
N PHE A 305 20.62 -2.69 -18.17
CA PHE A 305 19.50 -3.55 -17.77
C PHE A 305 18.87 -4.30 -18.96
N GLN A 306 19.09 -3.84 -20.20
CA GLN A 306 18.57 -4.52 -21.41
C GLN A 306 19.07 -5.97 -21.52
N GLN A 307 20.25 -6.27 -20.98
CA GLN A 307 20.82 -7.63 -20.97
C GLN A 307 20.05 -8.61 -20.06
N MET A 308 19.28 -8.09 -19.11
CA MET A 308 18.49 -8.89 -18.17
C MET A 308 17.14 -9.33 -18.74
N TRP A 309 16.69 -8.70 -19.83
CA TRP A 309 15.38 -8.99 -20.40
C TRP A 309 15.32 -10.40 -20.97
N ILE A 310 14.11 -10.94 -20.97
CA ILE A 310 13.76 -12.14 -21.70
C ILE A 310 13.22 -11.67 -23.05
N SER A 311 13.84 -12.08 -24.15
CA SER A 311 13.34 -11.75 -25.48
C SER A 311 12.24 -12.72 -25.91
N SER A 312 11.40 -12.32 -26.87
CA SER A 312 10.41 -13.24 -27.45
C SER A 312 11.07 -14.46 -28.12
N GLN A 313 12.26 -14.29 -28.70
CA GLN A 313 13.02 -15.40 -29.28
C GLN A 313 13.43 -16.41 -28.19
N GLU A 314 14.02 -15.91 -27.10
CA GLU A 314 14.43 -16.74 -25.97
C GLU A 314 13.22 -17.46 -25.31
N TYR A 315 12.08 -16.78 -25.19
CA TYR A 315 10.84 -17.39 -24.72
C TYR A 315 10.35 -18.51 -25.65
N ASN A 316 10.44 -18.34 -26.97
CA ASN A 316 10.03 -19.38 -27.92
C ASN A 316 10.95 -20.61 -27.88
N GLU A 317 12.23 -20.42 -27.60
CA GLU A 317 13.23 -21.50 -27.53
C GLU A 317 13.18 -22.26 -26.18
N LEU A 318 13.08 -21.53 -25.06
CA LEU A 318 13.17 -22.08 -23.70
C LEU A 318 11.81 -22.31 -23.05
N GLY A 319 10.75 -21.76 -23.63
CA GLY A 319 9.40 -21.76 -23.07
C GLY A 319 9.26 -20.93 -21.80
N LYS A 320 8.06 -20.96 -21.22
CA LYS A 320 7.67 -20.20 -20.02
C LYS A 320 8.59 -20.36 -18.79
N GLY A 321 9.32 -21.47 -18.69
CA GLY A 321 10.21 -21.74 -17.56
C GLY A 321 11.45 -20.84 -17.51
N CYS A 322 11.75 -20.06 -18.57
CA CYS A 322 12.87 -19.12 -18.58
C CYS A 322 12.71 -17.98 -17.56
N VAL A 323 11.46 -17.64 -17.20
CA VAL A 323 11.13 -16.50 -16.34
C VAL A 323 11.74 -16.64 -14.95
N ASP A 324 11.61 -17.79 -14.30
CA ASP A 324 12.15 -17.97 -12.95
C ASP A 324 13.68 -18.04 -12.90
N LYS A 325 14.33 -18.40 -14.02
CA LYS A 325 15.80 -18.47 -14.08
C LYS A 325 16.43 -17.08 -14.19
N LYS A 326 15.79 -16.16 -14.93
CA LYS A 326 16.31 -14.81 -15.18
C LYS A 326 15.78 -13.74 -14.22
N CYS A 327 14.58 -13.91 -13.69
CA CYS A 327 13.91 -12.94 -12.81
C CYS A 327 13.90 -13.39 -11.34
N ALA A 328 15.02 -13.94 -10.87
CA ALA A 328 15.17 -14.49 -9.52
C ALA A 328 15.11 -13.40 -8.43
#